data_AF-A0ABD3P2R4-F1
#
_entry.id   AF-A0ABD3P2R4-F1
#
_cell.length_a   1.000
_cell.length_b   1.000
_cell.length_c   1.000
_cell.angle_alpha   90.00
_cell.angle_beta   90.00
_cell.angle_gamma   90.00
#
_symmetry.space_group_name_H-M   'P 1'
#
loop_
_entity.id
_entity.type
_entity.pdbx_description
1 polymer ?
#
loop_
_entity_poly.entity_id
_entity_poly.type
_entity_poly.pdbx_seq_one_letter_code
_entity_poly.pdbx_strand_id
1 'polypeptide(L)'
;MVLGIICGCNCLDSCIGQPQSINEEQSTSLLDSLKKTHSLSKQTYDLCTSTLAAGKDLVEHGESIQRSLIGAATDLNAESFSVIADLIDGDTVKKARGLAESVKDKSGECISLSVEMVSALEQSVKALPDVIERYVESKANEAVEGEVTAEERDLADVDSDVKDLSDCIDAIENLRLVTAIEAGNNAFRSITDKGQQCHKIYEIIQKFAYSLTTITEAFLNMDISGVVSKMKDILRAIGLTSMIKRFAEGCKKMMDKVVHLFEAVAGKLSLLWNSLVAAKDKMIESLTNVVGARSLCDEANEKMDSLKDLFRSLGGKFWDAREVKVSPETYKLLRSLDGDSSFDDAMSTTRGIDDSVEAAIQQMKYAAQRVQDEYDALPDMITDGIKIGDDLADAGDEEIKCTARGSAEGLQKDIQDMEASAMTIEEANILESTKVMHKELKAMDDKVEKCKEMLTVCTDFTERSKSAIDSFLGQWSLETAVTQIQKMCKLVSLSEVMEEIARQIQQLLRAMGKLLSAMSARLKAVIERVKSVMDIGEVVDSATDFVQDEISNAVDSAGDFMGKVFRRGKDDD
;
A
#
# COMPACT_ATOMS: atom_id res chain seq x y z
N MET A 1 20.29 14.55 74.96
CA MET A 1 21.34 13.94 74.11
C MET A 1 21.47 14.69 72.78
N VAL A 2 20.40 14.87 71.98
CA VAL A 2 20.40 15.74 70.76
C VAL A 2 20.87 17.19 71.03
N LEU A 3 20.48 17.79 72.16
CA LEU A 3 20.98 19.11 72.57
C LEU A 3 22.48 19.15 72.92
N GLY A 4 23.05 18.03 73.35
CA GLY A 4 24.50 17.91 73.58
C GLY A 4 25.31 17.80 72.29
N ILE A 5 24.67 17.37 71.19
CA ILE A 5 25.28 17.23 69.86
C ILE A 5 25.38 18.60 69.17
N ILE A 6 24.47 19.54 69.47
CA ILE A 6 24.47 20.89 68.89
C ILE A 6 25.45 21.82 69.63
N CYS A 7 25.69 21.62 70.93
CA CYS A 7 26.66 22.40 71.71
C CYS A 7 28.14 22.09 71.40
N GLY A 8 28.47 21.07 70.59
CA GLY A 8 29.85 20.68 70.29
C GLY A 8 30.59 21.58 69.28
N CYS A 9 29.87 22.48 68.61
CA CYS A 9 30.46 23.50 67.74
C CYS A 9 30.60 24.81 68.52
N ASN A 10 31.84 25.24 68.81
CA ASN A 10 32.20 26.47 69.55
C ASN A 10 31.65 27.80 68.96
N CYS A 11 30.79 27.75 67.94
CA CYS A 11 30.18 28.92 67.31
C CYS A 11 28.69 29.12 67.71
N LEU A 12 28.05 28.14 68.36
CA LEU A 12 26.59 28.16 68.60
C LEU A 12 26.16 28.76 69.96
N ASP A 13 27.09 28.90 70.91
CA ASP A 13 26.78 29.36 72.28
C ASP A 13 26.24 30.81 72.37
N SER A 14 26.35 31.60 71.30
CA SER A 14 25.86 32.98 71.27
C SER A 14 24.52 33.17 70.55
N CYS A 15 24.00 32.16 69.83
CA CYS A 15 22.85 32.31 68.94
C CYS A 15 21.60 31.50 69.35
N ILE A 16 21.72 30.54 70.26
CA ILE A 16 20.58 29.69 70.66
C ILE A 16 20.26 29.96 72.14
N GLY A 17 19.12 30.61 72.39
CA GLY A 17 18.57 30.77 73.74
C GLY A 17 18.35 29.42 74.44
N GLN A 18 18.13 29.44 75.77
CA GLN A 18 18.05 28.25 76.63
C GLN A 18 17.42 27.03 75.92
N PRO A 19 18.13 25.89 75.88
CA PRO A 19 17.71 24.74 75.09
C PRO A 19 16.39 24.19 75.61
N GLN A 20 15.32 24.31 74.79
CA GLN A 20 14.06 23.62 75.06
C GLN A 20 14.31 22.12 75.04
N SER A 21 14.05 21.44 76.17
CA SER A 21 14.19 20.00 76.28
C SER A 21 13.22 19.31 75.32
N ILE A 22 13.75 18.51 74.39
CA ILE A 22 12.95 17.60 73.57
C ILE A 22 12.20 16.66 74.51
N ASN A 23 10.87 16.61 74.39
CA ASN A 23 10.07 15.72 75.21
C ASN A 23 10.15 14.26 74.70
N GLU A 24 9.72 13.30 75.53
CA GLU A 24 9.81 11.86 75.21
C GLU A 24 9.03 11.48 73.94
N GLU A 25 7.91 12.17 73.70
CA GLU A 25 7.05 11.99 72.53
C GLU A 25 7.75 12.42 71.23
N GLN A 26 8.38 13.60 71.22
CA GLN A 26 9.19 14.09 70.10
C GLN A 26 10.40 13.19 69.82
N SER A 27 11.06 12.70 70.88
CA SER A 27 12.19 11.79 70.72
C SER A 27 11.79 10.45 70.10
N THR A 28 10.61 9.93 70.47
CA THR A 28 10.08 8.68 69.92
C THR A 28 9.65 8.87 68.46
N SER A 29 8.95 9.96 68.16
CA SER A 29 8.53 10.32 66.80
C SER A 29 9.71 10.50 65.84
N LEU A 30 10.78 11.15 66.29
CA LEU A 30 12.02 11.31 65.51
C LEU A 30 12.69 9.96 65.23
N LEU A 31 12.80 9.10 66.25
CA LEU A 31 13.44 7.79 66.11
C LEU A 31 12.66 6.89 65.12
N ASP A 32 11.34 6.88 65.19
CA ASP A 32 10.50 6.09 64.29
C ASP A 32 10.58 6.61 62.85
N SER A 33 10.62 7.93 62.67
CA SER A 33 10.78 8.55 61.35
C SER A 33 12.16 8.26 60.75
N LEU A 34 13.22 8.24 61.56
CA LEU A 34 14.56 7.83 61.13
C LEU A 34 14.64 6.35 60.74
N LYS A 35 14.05 5.44 61.52
CA LYS A 35 13.96 4.01 61.17
C LYS A 35 13.21 3.79 59.87
N LYS A 36 12.09 4.51 59.68
CA LYS A 36 11.31 4.47 58.44
C LYS A 36 12.14 4.98 57.26
N THR A 37 12.81 6.12 57.41
CA THR A 37 13.70 6.69 56.38
C THR A 37 14.83 5.74 56.01
N HIS A 38 15.46 5.08 57.01
CA HIS A 38 16.50 4.08 56.78
C HIS A 38 15.98 2.89 55.94
N SER A 39 14.82 2.33 56.32
CA SER A 39 14.23 1.21 55.58
C SER A 39 13.85 1.59 54.14
N LEU A 40 13.22 2.75 53.95
CA LEU A 40 12.81 3.24 52.64
C LEU A 40 14.00 3.58 51.75
N SER A 41 15.05 4.18 52.31
CA SER A 41 16.27 4.50 51.55
C SER A 41 16.99 3.25 51.06
N LYS A 42 17.08 2.21 51.88
CA LYS A 42 17.63 0.92 51.44
C LYS A 42 16.82 0.28 50.31
N GLN A 43 15.48 0.24 50.45
CA GLN A 43 14.61 -0.30 49.40
C GLN A 43 14.70 0.50 48.10
N THR A 44 14.74 1.84 48.21
CA THR A 44 14.93 2.75 47.07
C THR A 44 16.26 2.48 46.37
N TYR A 45 17.34 2.29 47.12
CA TYR A 45 18.67 1.97 46.57
C TYR A 45 18.65 0.65 45.78
N ASP A 46 18.12 -0.42 46.37
CA ASP A 46 18.07 -1.74 45.73
C ASP A 46 17.22 -1.70 44.45
N LEU A 47 16.07 -1.02 44.50
CA LEU A 47 15.16 -0.91 43.38
C LEU A 47 15.70 -0.04 42.25
N CYS A 48 16.34 1.09 42.56
CA CYS A 48 16.97 1.93 41.56
C CYS A 48 18.18 1.22 40.93
N THR A 49 18.90 0.36 41.65
CA THR A 49 19.94 -0.53 41.07
C THR A 49 19.33 -1.49 40.04
N SER A 50 18.21 -2.13 40.38
CA SER A 50 17.47 -3.04 39.48
C SER A 50 16.87 -2.31 38.27
N THR A 51 16.44 -1.06 38.46
CA THR A 51 15.90 -0.18 37.40
C THR A 51 16.98 0.25 36.44
N LEU A 52 18.17 0.63 36.94
CA LEU A 52 19.34 0.98 36.12
C LEU A 52 19.77 -0.17 35.21
N ALA A 53 19.81 -1.39 35.73
CA ALA A 53 20.15 -2.58 34.95
C ALA A 53 19.14 -2.81 33.82
N ALA A 54 17.83 -2.78 34.12
CA ALA A 54 16.78 -2.93 33.11
C ALA A 54 16.76 -1.79 32.10
N GLY A 55 17.04 -0.55 32.53
CA GLY A 55 17.15 0.61 31.65
C GLY A 55 18.32 0.50 30.68
N LYS A 56 19.45 -0.08 31.12
CA LYS A 56 20.58 -0.37 30.23
C LYS A 56 20.20 -1.38 29.14
N ASP A 57 19.55 -2.47 29.52
CA ASP A 57 19.07 -3.48 28.58
C ASP A 57 18.09 -2.85 27.55
N LEU A 58 17.21 -1.94 28.01
CA LEU A 58 16.29 -1.22 27.13
C LEU A 58 17.01 -0.33 26.11
N VAL A 59 18.03 0.44 26.55
CA VAL A 59 18.84 1.28 25.65
C VAL A 59 19.58 0.43 24.62
N GLU A 60 20.22 -0.66 25.03
CA GLU A 60 20.92 -1.57 24.12
C GLU A 60 19.96 -2.19 23.08
N HIS A 61 18.73 -2.52 23.48
CA HIS A 61 17.69 -2.99 22.55
C HIS A 61 17.24 -1.87 21.60
N GLY A 62 17.02 -0.64 22.10
CA GLY A 62 16.67 0.52 21.28
C GLY A 62 17.72 0.81 20.20
N GLU A 63 19.00 0.81 20.56
CA GLU A 63 20.12 0.97 19.62
C GLU A 63 20.20 -0.17 18.60
N SER A 64 19.90 -1.40 19.04
CA SER A 64 19.85 -2.57 18.14
C SER A 64 18.76 -2.42 17.09
N ILE A 65 17.54 -2.04 17.51
CA ILE A 65 16.41 -1.78 16.61
C ILE A 65 16.75 -0.64 15.66
N GLN A 66 17.33 0.46 16.18
CA GLN A 66 17.74 1.59 15.36
C GLN A 66 18.74 1.17 14.27
N ARG A 67 19.77 0.40 14.63
CA ARG A 67 20.76 -0.10 13.65
C ARG A 67 20.11 -1.00 12.60
N SER A 68 19.19 -1.87 13.01
CA SER A 68 18.44 -2.71 12.08
C SER A 68 17.57 -1.89 11.12
N LEU A 69 16.91 -0.83 11.62
CA LEU A 69 16.10 0.07 10.79
C LEU A 69 16.94 0.91 9.82
N ILE A 70 18.09 1.42 10.27
CA ILE A 70 19.01 2.16 9.38
C ILE A 70 19.59 1.23 8.32
N GLY A 71 19.98 0.00 8.70
CA GLY A 71 20.47 -1.00 7.75
C GLY A 71 19.40 -1.40 6.74
N ALA A 72 18.17 -1.62 7.21
CA ALA A 72 17.04 -1.87 6.34
C ALA A 72 16.80 -0.69 5.40
N ALA A 73 16.77 0.54 5.91
CA ALA A 73 16.54 1.76 5.14
C ALA A 73 17.49 1.95 3.96
N THR A 74 18.76 1.59 4.12
CA THR A 74 19.77 1.75 3.06
C THR A 74 19.65 0.73 1.94
N ASP A 75 19.12 -0.47 2.23
CA ASP A 75 19.03 -1.55 1.26
C ASP A 75 17.86 -2.47 1.63
N LEU A 76 16.65 -1.99 1.40
CA LEU A 76 15.44 -2.79 1.60
C LEU A 76 15.44 -3.89 0.53
N ASN A 77 15.87 -5.08 0.90
CA ASN A 77 15.77 -6.29 0.10
C ASN A 77 14.93 -7.32 0.89
N ALA A 78 14.76 -8.53 0.37
CA ALA A 78 13.98 -9.56 1.06
C ALA A 78 14.50 -9.87 2.48
N GLU A 79 15.80 -9.73 2.71
CA GLU A 79 16.44 -9.91 4.02
C GLU A 79 16.09 -8.74 4.96
N SER A 80 16.15 -7.50 4.48
CA SER A 80 15.72 -6.31 5.23
C SER A 80 14.22 -6.32 5.55
N PHE A 81 13.39 -6.86 4.66
CA PHE A 81 11.97 -7.12 4.95
C PHE A 81 11.78 -8.22 5.98
N SER A 82 12.60 -9.27 5.97
CA SER A 82 12.60 -10.26 7.04
C SER A 82 13.00 -9.63 8.37
N VAL A 83 13.96 -8.71 8.37
CA VAL A 83 14.37 -7.95 9.58
C VAL A 83 13.24 -7.05 10.06
N ILE A 84 12.55 -6.34 9.16
CA ILE A 84 11.39 -5.51 9.52
C ILE A 84 10.23 -6.38 10.01
N ALA A 85 9.93 -7.49 9.35
CA ALA A 85 8.92 -8.44 9.79
C ALA A 85 9.29 -9.04 11.16
N ASP A 86 10.54 -9.42 11.40
CA ASP A 86 11.02 -9.89 12.71
C ASP A 86 11.02 -8.78 13.77
N LEU A 87 11.18 -7.52 13.38
CA LEU A 87 11.00 -6.39 14.29
C LEU A 87 9.52 -6.21 14.65
N ILE A 88 8.61 -6.36 13.69
CA ILE A 88 7.17 -6.13 13.85
C ILE A 88 6.50 -7.31 14.59
N ASP A 89 6.64 -8.50 14.04
CA ASP A 89 6.00 -9.73 14.51
C ASP A 89 6.85 -10.44 15.57
N GLY A 90 8.16 -10.28 15.48
CA GLY A 90 9.11 -11.05 16.26
C GLY A 90 9.26 -10.57 17.70
N ASP A 91 10.04 -11.36 18.41
CA ASP A 91 10.28 -11.21 19.84
C ASP A 91 10.93 -9.86 20.22
N THR A 92 11.60 -9.16 19.30
CA THR A 92 12.47 -8.04 19.63
C THR A 92 11.71 -6.81 20.11
N VAL A 93 10.70 -6.33 19.36
CA VAL A 93 9.88 -5.20 19.82
C VAL A 93 9.02 -5.60 21.01
N LYS A 94 8.53 -6.84 21.07
CA LYS A 94 7.82 -7.37 22.25
C LYS A 94 8.72 -7.40 23.50
N LYS A 95 9.98 -7.81 23.35
CA LYS A 95 10.99 -7.79 24.43
C LYS A 95 11.33 -6.36 24.83
N ALA A 96 11.57 -5.46 23.88
CA ALA A 96 11.85 -4.06 24.16
C ALA A 96 10.67 -3.39 24.88
N ARG A 97 9.43 -3.67 24.46
CA ARG A 97 8.22 -3.25 25.15
C ARG A 97 8.13 -3.82 26.57
N GLY A 98 8.32 -5.13 26.73
CA GLY A 98 8.29 -5.77 28.05
C GLY A 98 9.37 -5.23 29.00
N LEU A 99 10.55 -4.88 28.45
CA LEU A 99 11.60 -4.19 29.19
C LEU A 99 11.17 -2.76 29.55
N ALA A 100 10.57 -2.01 28.64
CA ALA A 100 10.07 -0.65 28.91
C ALA A 100 8.96 -0.65 29.97
N GLU A 101 8.02 -1.60 29.91
CA GLU A 101 6.98 -1.81 30.93
C GLU A 101 7.60 -2.17 32.29
N SER A 102 8.57 -3.10 32.31
CA SER A 102 9.30 -3.46 33.54
C SER A 102 10.09 -2.28 34.12
N VAL A 103 10.76 -1.49 33.28
CA VAL A 103 11.44 -0.26 33.70
C VAL A 103 10.42 0.73 34.23
N LYS A 104 9.30 0.96 33.55
CA LYS A 104 8.22 1.84 34.00
C LYS A 104 7.66 1.43 35.36
N ASP A 105 7.39 0.14 35.57
CA ASP A 105 6.82 -0.36 36.82
C ASP A 105 7.81 -0.19 37.98
N LYS A 106 9.06 -0.65 37.81
CA LYS A 106 10.14 -0.47 38.79
C LYS A 106 10.44 1.00 39.05
N SER A 107 10.39 1.81 38.00
CA SER A 107 10.53 3.26 38.07
C SER A 107 9.42 3.84 38.95
N GLY A 108 8.16 3.50 38.67
CA GLY A 108 7.00 3.93 39.46
C GLY A 108 7.12 3.58 40.94
N GLU A 109 7.61 2.38 41.24
CA GLU A 109 7.87 1.94 42.61
C GLU A 109 9.08 2.67 43.23
N CYS A 110 10.21 2.88 42.51
CA CYS A 110 11.37 3.63 43.04
C CYS A 110 10.96 5.08 43.33
N ILE A 111 10.08 5.65 42.51
CA ILE A 111 9.53 7.00 42.69
C ILE A 111 8.63 7.06 43.92
N SER A 112 7.72 6.10 44.09
CA SER A 112 6.83 6.04 45.27
C SER A 112 7.66 5.95 46.56
N LEU A 113 8.63 5.03 46.59
CA LEU A 113 9.53 4.86 47.73
C LEU A 113 10.39 6.10 47.97
N SER A 114 10.87 6.75 46.91
CA SER A 114 11.65 8.00 47.02
C SER A 114 10.82 9.12 47.63
N VAL A 115 9.56 9.28 47.21
CA VAL A 115 8.64 10.29 47.76
C VAL A 115 8.30 9.99 49.21
N GLU A 116 8.06 8.73 49.57
CA GLU A 116 7.83 8.33 50.96
C GLU A 116 9.07 8.55 51.84
N MET A 117 10.26 8.25 51.31
CA MET A 117 11.54 8.48 51.97
C MET A 117 11.74 9.97 52.24
N VAL A 118 11.54 10.81 51.22
CA VAL A 118 11.55 12.27 51.32
C VAL A 118 10.56 12.75 52.38
N SER A 119 9.34 12.24 52.36
CA SER A 119 8.28 12.65 53.30
C SER A 119 8.63 12.26 54.74
N ALA A 120 9.20 11.08 54.96
CA ALA A 120 9.67 10.63 56.27
C ALA A 120 10.85 11.48 56.77
N LEU A 121 11.74 11.89 55.87
CA LEU A 121 12.84 12.81 56.18
C LEU A 121 12.31 14.20 56.56
N GLU A 122 11.39 14.77 55.78
CA GLU A 122 10.73 16.04 56.09
C GLU A 122 9.99 16.00 57.43
N GLN A 123 9.29 14.91 57.73
CA GLN A 123 8.65 14.70 59.04
C GLN A 123 9.68 14.65 60.18
N SER A 124 10.84 14.03 59.94
CA SER A 124 11.94 14.01 60.90
C SER A 124 12.48 15.42 61.17
N VAL A 125 12.57 16.26 60.13
CA VAL A 125 12.99 17.67 60.26
C VAL A 125 11.94 18.50 61.01
N LYS A 126 10.66 18.32 60.70
CA LYS A 126 9.53 19.00 61.38
C LYS A 126 9.36 18.58 62.84
N ALA A 127 9.85 17.40 63.22
CA ALA A 127 9.87 16.94 64.60
C ALA A 127 10.97 17.60 65.45
N LEU A 128 11.88 18.36 64.83
CA LEU A 128 12.91 19.13 65.53
C LEU A 128 12.31 20.39 66.17
N PRO A 129 12.92 20.91 67.26
CA PRO A 129 12.54 22.22 67.80
C PRO A 129 12.64 23.34 66.75
N ASP A 130 11.70 24.29 66.74
CA ASP A 130 11.55 25.36 65.71
C ASP A 130 12.84 26.12 65.37
N VAL A 131 13.74 26.29 66.34
CA VAL A 131 15.03 26.99 66.14
C VAL A 131 15.97 26.14 65.30
N ILE A 132 15.98 24.83 65.53
CA ILE A 132 16.80 23.86 64.81
C ILE A 132 16.20 23.60 63.44
N GLU A 133 14.88 23.46 63.33
CA GLU A 133 14.16 23.32 62.06
C GLU A 133 14.50 24.47 61.10
N ARG A 134 14.29 25.73 61.53
CA ARG A 134 14.62 26.91 60.71
C ARG A 134 16.10 26.98 60.31
N TYR A 135 17.00 26.58 61.21
CA TYR A 135 18.42 26.51 60.90
C TYR A 135 18.73 25.44 59.83
N VAL A 136 18.12 24.26 59.98
CA VAL A 136 18.25 23.14 59.05
C VAL A 136 17.72 23.51 57.67
N GLU A 137 16.53 24.12 57.59
CA GLU A 137 15.95 24.58 56.31
C GLU A 137 16.83 25.64 55.63
N SER A 138 17.29 26.65 56.38
CA SER A 138 18.17 27.70 55.84
C SER A 138 19.47 27.11 55.29
N LYS A 139 20.11 26.20 56.04
CA LYS A 139 21.38 25.60 55.63
C LYS A 139 21.23 24.53 54.55
N ALA A 140 20.09 23.86 54.50
CA ALA A 140 19.76 22.95 53.40
C ALA A 140 19.68 23.72 52.07
N ASN A 141 19.02 24.88 52.04
CA ASN A 141 18.93 25.70 50.84
C ASN A 141 20.30 26.23 50.39
N GLU A 142 21.14 26.71 51.33
CA GLU A 142 22.51 27.14 51.03
C GLU A 142 23.39 25.99 50.49
N ALA A 143 23.21 24.77 51.03
CA ALA A 143 23.98 23.59 50.61
C ALA A 143 23.65 23.15 49.17
N VAL A 144 22.44 23.43 48.68
CA VAL A 144 22.01 23.09 47.32
C VAL A 144 22.59 24.07 46.30
N GLU A 145 22.62 25.38 46.58
CA GLU A 145 23.09 26.39 45.62
C GLU A 145 24.56 26.22 45.22
N GLY A 146 25.39 25.68 46.12
CA GLY A 146 26.84 25.51 45.92
C GLY A 146 27.29 24.16 45.36
N GLU A 147 26.46 23.12 45.42
CA GLU A 147 26.90 21.73 45.13
C GLU A 147 26.13 21.00 44.03
N VAL A 148 25.00 21.54 43.56
CA VAL A 148 24.32 20.97 42.38
C VAL A 148 25.15 21.27 41.14
N THR A 149 25.61 20.22 40.45
CA THR A 149 26.43 20.35 39.24
C THR A 149 25.61 20.97 38.10
N ALA A 150 26.29 21.54 37.09
CA ALA A 150 25.60 22.01 35.90
C ALA A 150 24.79 20.88 35.23
N GLU A 151 25.35 19.66 35.18
CA GLU A 151 24.66 18.48 34.66
C GLU A 151 23.38 18.14 35.44
N GLU A 152 23.39 18.22 36.77
CA GLU A 152 22.19 17.99 37.59
C GLU A 152 21.13 19.07 37.37
N ARG A 153 21.53 20.32 37.04
CA ARG A 153 20.57 21.38 36.66
C ARG A 153 19.98 21.16 35.27
N ASP A 154 20.79 20.70 34.31
CA ASP A 154 20.33 20.41 32.96
C ASP A 154 19.33 19.23 32.93
N LEU A 155 19.48 18.25 33.84
CA LEU A 155 18.53 17.16 34.03
C LEU A 155 17.17 17.62 34.60
N ALA A 156 17.02 18.88 35.01
CA ALA A 156 15.76 19.39 35.57
C ALA A 156 14.70 19.73 34.50
N ASP A 157 15.09 19.81 33.23
CA ASP A 157 14.18 20.11 32.12
C ASP A 157 13.55 18.86 31.48
N VAL A 158 13.15 17.90 32.33
CA VAL A 158 12.50 16.66 31.89
C VAL A 158 11.21 16.92 31.11
N ASP A 159 10.54 18.05 31.34
CA ASP A 159 9.32 18.40 30.61
C ASP A 159 9.59 18.67 29.11
N SER A 160 10.76 19.22 28.75
CA SER A 160 11.17 19.34 27.35
C SER A 160 11.41 17.95 26.72
N ASP A 161 12.08 17.05 27.44
CA ASP A 161 12.34 15.69 26.96
C ASP A 161 11.04 14.89 26.74
N VAL A 162 10.07 15.05 27.65
CA VAL A 162 8.72 14.47 27.53
C VAL A 162 8.00 15.03 26.32
N LYS A 163 8.15 16.32 26.03
CA LYS A 163 7.58 16.96 24.85
C LYS A 163 8.20 16.43 23.56
N ASP A 164 9.53 16.30 23.49
CA ASP A 164 10.22 15.73 22.32
C ASP A 164 9.72 14.32 21.98
N LEU A 165 9.51 13.47 22.99
CA LEU A 165 8.92 12.14 22.81
C LEU A 165 7.47 12.21 22.34
N SER A 166 6.71 13.19 22.83
CA SER A 166 5.33 13.43 22.40
C SER A 166 5.28 13.84 20.92
N ASP A 167 6.17 14.73 20.49
CA ASP A 167 6.28 15.16 19.09
C ASP A 167 6.71 13.97 18.20
N CYS A 168 7.57 13.06 18.70
CA CYS A 168 7.90 11.82 17.99
C CYS A 168 6.70 10.87 17.87
N ILE A 169 5.90 10.71 18.92
CA ILE A 169 4.67 9.91 18.87
C ILE A 169 3.71 10.48 17.82
N ASP A 170 3.48 11.80 17.86
CA ASP A 170 2.60 12.46 16.89
C ASP A 170 3.10 12.26 15.45
N ALA A 171 4.41 12.31 15.23
CA ALA A 171 5.01 12.03 13.92
C ALA A 171 4.81 10.57 13.45
N ILE A 172 4.86 9.59 14.38
CA ILE A 172 4.58 8.18 14.09
C ILE A 172 3.07 7.93 13.87
N GLU A 173 2.21 8.60 14.63
CA GLU A 173 0.76 8.47 14.48
C GLU A 173 0.27 9.04 13.14
N ASN A 174 0.92 10.10 12.66
CA ASN A 174 0.64 10.77 11.38
C ASN A 174 1.61 10.37 10.25
N LEU A 175 2.28 9.22 10.42
CA LEU A 175 3.32 8.74 9.54
C LEU A 175 2.80 8.46 8.12
N ARG A 176 3.59 8.88 7.14
CA ARG A 176 3.44 8.54 5.72
C ARG A 176 4.54 7.56 5.33
N LEU A 177 4.31 6.78 4.26
CA LEU A 177 5.25 5.79 3.78
C LEU A 177 6.63 6.41 3.54
N VAL A 178 6.69 7.57 2.89
CA VAL A 178 7.95 8.26 2.54
C VAL A 178 8.68 8.81 3.78
N THR A 179 7.96 9.17 4.85
CA THR A 179 8.55 9.70 6.08
C THR A 179 8.78 8.63 7.15
N ALA A 180 8.45 7.37 6.84
CA ALA A 180 8.41 6.29 7.82
C ALA A 180 9.76 6.02 8.49
N ILE A 181 10.81 5.95 7.67
CA ILE A 181 12.18 5.71 8.13
C ILE A 181 12.69 6.87 8.97
N GLU A 182 12.48 8.11 8.52
CA GLU A 182 12.96 9.29 9.22
C GLU A 182 12.28 9.44 10.59
N ALA A 183 10.95 9.33 10.61
CA ALA A 183 10.17 9.39 11.85
C ALA A 183 10.54 8.23 12.79
N GLY A 184 10.69 7.01 12.27
CA GLY A 184 11.15 5.85 13.04
C GLY A 184 12.55 6.05 13.63
N ASN A 185 13.51 6.50 12.83
CA ASN A 185 14.88 6.75 13.29
C ASN A 185 14.92 7.86 14.35
N ASN A 186 14.17 8.95 14.15
CA ASN A 186 14.05 10.02 15.15
C ASN A 186 13.42 9.51 16.44
N ALA A 187 12.38 8.68 16.36
CA ALA A 187 11.75 8.04 17.50
C ALA A 187 12.74 7.17 18.29
N PHE A 188 13.45 6.25 17.64
CA PHE A 188 14.42 5.37 18.31
C PHE A 188 15.63 6.13 18.86
N ARG A 189 16.13 7.13 18.12
CA ARG A 189 17.19 8.01 18.65
C ARG A 189 16.71 8.74 19.90
N SER A 190 15.48 9.27 19.89
CA SER A 190 14.90 9.91 21.07
C SER A 190 14.78 8.93 22.23
N ILE A 191 14.33 7.69 22.00
CA ILE A 191 14.28 6.65 23.05
C ILE A 191 15.67 6.42 23.67
N THR A 192 16.70 6.28 22.84
CA THR A 192 18.09 6.09 23.29
C THR A 192 18.58 7.27 24.12
N ASP A 193 18.47 8.49 23.58
CA ASP A 193 18.94 9.71 24.23
C ASP A 193 18.22 9.96 25.57
N LYS A 194 16.89 9.83 25.57
CA LYS A 194 16.05 10.03 26.76
C LYS A 194 16.22 8.89 27.77
N GLY A 195 16.41 7.64 27.30
CA GLY A 195 16.73 6.50 28.15
C GLY A 195 18.05 6.69 28.91
N GLN A 196 19.08 7.25 28.26
CA GLN A 196 20.35 7.60 28.91
C GLN A 196 20.18 8.72 29.95
N GLN A 197 19.31 9.72 29.70
CA GLN A 197 18.99 10.74 30.70
C GLN A 197 18.30 10.12 31.92
N CYS A 198 17.31 9.24 31.73
CA CYS A 198 16.70 8.49 32.84
C CYS A 198 17.73 7.69 33.64
N HIS A 199 18.69 7.06 32.96
CA HIS A 199 19.78 6.34 33.62
C HIS A 199 20.58 7.26 34.56
N LYS A 200 21.00 8.44 34.08
CA LYS A 200 21.70 9.44 34.90
C LYS A 200 20.88 9.88 36.10
N ILE A 201 19.59 10.11 35.91
CA ILE A 201 18.67 10.47 36.99
C ILE A 201 18.60 9.37 38.05
N TYR A 202 18.47 8.10 37.64
CA TYR A 202 18.42 6.98 38.58
C TYR A 202 19.73 6.79 39.35
N GLU A 203 20.90 7.07 38.74
CA GLU A 203 22.17 7.08 39.47
C GLU A 203 22.21 8.15 40.57
N ILE A 204 21.65 9.33 40.30
CA ILE A 204 21.55 10.42 41.29
C ILE A 204 20.64 9.98 42.45
N ILE A 205 19.46 9.42 42.15
CA ILE A 205 18.52 8.90 43.16
C ILE A 205 19.17 7.78 43.98
N GLN A 206 19.88 6.86 43.32
CA GLN A 206 20.59 5.76 43.98
C GLN A 206 21.68 6.28 44.94
N LYS A 207 22.52 7.23 44.51
CA LYS A 207 23.55 7.86 45.35
C LYS A 207 22.94 8.61 46.54
N PHE A 208 21.80 9.26 46.31
CA PHE A 208 21.04 9.93 47.35
C PHE A 208 20.50 8.94 48.41
N ALA A 209 19.84 7.88 47.96
CA ALA A 209 19.30 6.83 48.83
C ALA A 209 20.40 6.11 49.63
N TYR A 210 21.55 5.83 49.01
CA TYR A 210 22.72 5.28 49.70
C TYR A 210 23.23 6.22 50.80
N SER A 211 23.36 7.50 50.49
CA SER A 211 23.81 8.52 51.45
C SER A 211 22.86 8.62 52.65
N LEU A 212 21.54 8.61 52.41
CA LEU A 212 20.54 8.57 53.47
C LEU A 212 20.61 7.29 54.31
N THR A 213 20.87 6.14 53.68
CA THR A 213 21.05 4.87 54.39
C THR A 213 22.21 4.97 55.37
N THR A 214 23.38 5.44 54.91
CA THR A 214 24.58 5.60 55.76
C THR A 214 24.38 6.60 56.89
N ILE A 215 23.73 7.73 56.60
CA ILE A 215 23.41 8.76 57.59
C ILE A 215 22.50 8.18 58.68
N THR A 216 21.37 7.60 58.27
CA THR A 216 20.36 7.10 59.21
C THR A 216 20.91 5.93 60.03
N GLU A 217 21.76 5.08 59.46
CA GLU A 217 22.48 4.03 60.18
C GLU A 217 23.39 4.60 61.27
N ALA A 218 24.15 5.67 60.98
CA ALA A 218 24.99 6.33 61.98
C ALA A 218 24.16 6.90 63.15
N PHE A 219 22.98 7.48 62.86
CA PHE A 219 22.04 7.92 63.90
C PHE A 219 21.51 6.75 64.75
N LEU A 220 21.12 5.65 64.11
CA LEU A 220 20.56 4.48 64.79
C LEU A 220 21.60 3.79 65.68
N ASN A 221 22.86 3.79 65.25
CA ASN A 221 23.99 3.26 66.02
C ASN A 221 24.48 4.22 67.12
N MET A 222 23.85 5.39 67.27
CA MET A 222 24.24 6.45 68.22
C MET A 222 25.68 6.94 68.05
N ASP A 223 26.25 6.86 66.85
CA ASP A 223 27.59 7.39 66.56
C ASP A 223 27.51 8.90 66.33
N ILE A 224 27.64 9.66 67.43
CA ILE A 224 27.59 11.13 67.43
C ILE A 224 28.68 11.72 66.51
N SER A 225 29.86 11.11 66.47
CA SER A 225 30.96 11.58 65.62
C SER A 225 30.66 11.35 64.13
N GLY A 226 30.02 10.23 63.80
CA GLY A 226 29.48 9.93 62.48
C GLY A 226 28.37 10.89 62.08
N VAL A 227 27.42 11.19 62.97
CA VAL A 227 26.33 12.14 62.69
C VAL A 227 26.85 13.57 62.44
N VAL A 228 27.75 14.08 63.29
CA VAL A 228 28.28 15.44 63.15
C VAL A 228 29.14 15.56 61.89
N SER A 229 29.97 14.56 61.59
CA SER A 229 30.76 14.54 60.36
C SER A 229 29.90 14.44 59.09
N LYS A 230 28.66 13.96 59.21
CA LYS A 230 27.68 13.84 58.12
C LYS A 230 26.61 14.93 58.10
N MET A 231 26.65 15.91 59.01
CA MET A 231 25.63 16.96 59.12
C MET A 231 25.45 17.78 57.85
N LYS A 232 26.56 18.06 57.14
CA LYS A 232 26.52 18.73 55.84
C LYS A 232 25.81 17.86 54.78
N ASP A 233 26.10 16.57 54.76
CA ASP A 233 25.48 15.60 53.85
C ASP A 233 23.96 15.46 54.13
N ILE A 234 23.54 15.55 55.40
CA ILE A 234 22.11 15.57 55.80
C ILE A 234 21.40 16.80 55.26
N LEU A 235 21.97 17.98 55.49
CA LEU A 235 21.39 19.25 55.05
C LEU A 235 21.28 19.31 53.53
N ARG A 236 22.31 18.84 52.83
CA ARG A 236 22.27 18.66 51.39
C ARG A 236 21.18 17.67 50.99
N ALA A 237 21.06 16.53 51.69
CA ALA A 237 20.06 15.54 51.36
C ALA A 237 18.63 16.09 51.53
N ILE A 238 18.39 16.88 52.58
CA ILE A 238 17.11 17.58 52.78
C ILE A 238 16.88 18.57 51.64
N GLY A 239 17.85 19.40 51.27
CA GLY A 239 17.69 20.36 50.18
C GLY A 239 17.44 19.72 48.80
N LEU A 240 18.03 18.55 48.53
CA LEU A 240 17.85 17.81 47.28
C LEU A 240 16.52 17.06 47.17
N THR A 241 15.77 16.88 48.26
CA THR A 241 14.53 16.09 48.23
C THR A 241 13.51 16.59 47.19
N SER A 242 13.34 17.91 47.05
CA SER A 242 12.43 18.49 46.06
C SER A 242 12.87 18.20 44.61
N MET A 243 14.17 18.21 44.36
CA MET A 243 14.77 17.87 43.07
C MET A 243 14.61 16.39 42.76
N ILE A 244 14.90 15.51 43.74
CA ILE A 244 14.71 14.06 43.61
C ILE A 244 13.26 13.72 43.29
N LYS A 245 12.30 14.37 43.95
CA LYS A 245 10.87 14.20 43.64
C LYS A 245 10.53 14.62 42.21
N ARG A 246 11.04 15.78 41.75
CA ARG A 246 10.80 16.26 40.38
C ARG A 246 11.41 15.34 39.33
N PHE A 247 12.63 14.88 39.56
CA PHE A 247 13.30 13.88 38.73
C PHE A 247 12.53 12.56 38.65
N ALA A 248 12.08 12.08 39.80
CA ALA A 248 11.29 10.88 39.91
C ALA A 248 9.99 11.00 39.08
N GLU A 249 9.20 12.06 39.27
CA GLU A 249 7.99 12.31 38.48
C GLU A 249 8.27 12.49 36.97
N GLY A 250 9.37 13.16 36.63
CA GLY A 250 9.82 13.34 35.25
C GLY A 250 10.14 12.01 34.57
N CYS A 251 10.95 11.15 35.19
CA CYS A 251 11.28 9.82 34.66
C CYS A 251 10.04 8.97 34.40
N LYS A 252 9.03 9.02 35.29
CA LYS A 252 7.76 8.31 35.05
C LYS A 252 7.07 8.77 33.78
N LYS A 253 6.89 10.08 33.62
CA LYS A 253 6.28 10.65 32.41
C LYS A 253 7.07 10.27 31.15
N MET A 254 8.40 10.29 31.24
CA MET A 254 9.29 9.91 30.14
C MET A 254 9.11 8.43 29.77
N MET A 255 9.12 7.53 30.75
CA MET A 255 8.91 6.09 30.51
C MET A 255 7.50 5.79 29.98
N ASP A 256 6.47 6.49 30.47
CA ASP A 256 5.12 6.39 29.91
C ASP A 256 5.10 6.73 28.41
N LYS A 257 5.84 7.78 28.01
CA LYS A 257 5.96 8.17 26.59
C LYS A 257 6.82 7.20 25.78
N VAL A 258 7.89 6.66 26.33
CA VAL A 258 8.70 5.63 25.67
C VAL A 258 7.87 4.39 25.37
N VAL A 259 7.09 3.89 26.35
CA VAL A 259 6.17 2.76 26.14
C VAL A 259 5.16 3.08 25.04
N HIS A 260 4.51 4.25 25.11
CA HIS A 260 3.53 4.65 24.10
C HIS A 260 4.14 4.75 22.69
N LEU A 261 5.37 5.25 22.59
CA LEU A 261 6.10 5.33 21.32
C LEU A 261 6.38 3.94 20.74
N PHE A 262 6.77 2.96 21.57
CA PHE A 262 6.90 1.56 21.12
C PHE A 262 5.58 0.99 20.62
N GLU A 263 4.46 1.25 21.33
CA GLU A 263 3.13 0.79 20.92
C GLU A 263 2.69 1.42 19.59
N ALA A 264 2.90 2.74 19.43
CA ALA A 264 2.57 3.47 18.22
C ALA A 264 3.39 2.97 17.03
N VAL A 265 4.71 2.80 17.20
CA VAL A 265 5.60 2.28 16.15
C VAL A 265 5.21 0.85 15.77
N ALA A 266 5.01 -0.04 16.74
CA ALA A 266 4.63 -1.43 16.49
C ALA A 266 3.28 -1.53 15.75
N GLY A 267 2.28 -0.78 16.22
CA GLY A 267 0.95 -0.76 15.61
C GLY A 267 0.98 -0.25 14.17
N LYS A 268 1.71 0.85 13.91
CA LYS A 268 1.82 1.44 12.58
C LYS A 268 2.59 0.57 11.60
N LEU A 269 3.71 0.00 12.04
CA LEU A 269 4.49 -0.92 11.20
C LEU A 269 3.71 -2.21 10.91
N SER A 270 2.98 -2.75 11.89
CA SER A 270 2.12 -3.93 11.68
C SER A 270 0.99 -3.64 10.68
N LEU A 271 0.33 -2.50 10.80
CA LEU A 271 -0.68 -2.07 9.83
C LEU A 271 -0.07 -1.95 8.43
N LEU A 272 1.05 -1.24 8.29
CA LEU A 272 1.77 -1.09 7.03
C LEU A 272 2.11 -2.46 6.41
N TRP A 273 2.69 -3.36 7.20
CA TRP A 273 3.10 -4.67 6.73
C TRP A 273 1.94 -5.53 6.27
N ASN A 274 0.88 -5.63 7.07
CA ASN A 274 -0.30 -6.42 6.73
C ASN A 274 -0.96 -5.91 5.45
N SER A 275 -1.04 -4.59 5.27
CA SER A 275 -1.57 -3.99 4.04
C SER A 275 -0.69 -4.29 2.81
N LEU A 276 0.64 -4.25 2.95
CA LEU A 276 1.54 -4.58 1.84
C LEU A 276 1.52 -6.07 1.47
N VAL A 277 1.42 -6.95 2.47
CA VAL A 277 1.27 -8.40 2.24
C VAL A 277 -0.06 -8.69 1.54
N ALA A 278 -1.16 -8.08 1.99
CA ALA A 278 -2.46 -8.24 1.35
C ALA A 278 -2.42 -7.75 -0.11
N ALA A 279 -1.84 -6.58 -0.38
CA ALA A 279 -1.60 -6.07 -1.73
C ALA A 279 -0.80 -7.04 -2.61
N LYS A 280 0.26 -7.64 -2.05
CA LYS A 280 1.08 -8.65 -2.73
C LYS A 280 0.26 -9.89 -3.08
N ASP A 281 -0.50 -10.43 -2.14
CA ASP A 281 -1.32 -11.61 -2.36
C ASP A 281 -2.37 -11.36 -3.45
N LYS A 282 -3.00 -10.17 -3.45
CA LYS A 282 -3.95 -9.78 -4.49
C LYS A 282 -3.32 -9.63 -5.87
N MET A 283 -2.10 -9.12 -5.95
CA MET A 283 -1.36 -9.04 -7.21
C MET A 283 -0.99 -10.43 -7.73
N ILE A 284 -0.61 -11.38 -6.86
CA ILE A 284 -0.39 -12.79 -7.23
C ILE A 284 -1.68 -13.43 -7.77
N GLU A 285 -2.80 -13.24 -7.08
CA GLU A 285 -4.09 -13.76 -7.55
C GLU A 285 -4.48 -13.16 -8.91
N SER A 286 -4.21 -11.87 -9.10
CA SER A 286 -4.49 -11.15 -10.35
C SER A 286 -3.63 -11.64 -11.52
N LEU A 287 -2.39 -12.07 -11.26
CA LEU A 287 -1.51 -12.66 -12.26
C LEU A 287 -2.15 -13.84 -12.98
N THR A 288 -2.88 -14.69 -12.24
CA THR A 288 -3.57 -15.86 -12.80
C THR A 288 -4.59 -15.44 -13.84
N ASN A 289 -5.36 -14.40 -13.57
CA ASN A 289 -6.38 -13.88 -14.49
C ASN A 289 -5.74 -13.18 -15.69
N VAL A 290 -4.67 -12.41 -15.49
CA VAL A 290 -3.94 -11.75 -16.59
C VAL A 290 -3.34 -12.77 -17.55
N VAL A 291 -2.72 -13.84 -17.03
CA VAL A 291 -2.21 -14.95 -17.85
C VAL A 291 -3.35 -15.69 -18.57
N GLY A 292 -4.48 -15.89 -17.89
CA GLY A 292 -5.69 -16.46 -18.48
C GLY A 292 -6.24 -15.62 -19.64
N ALA A 293 -6.32 -14.30 -19.45
CA ALA A 293 -6.76 -13.35 -20.48
C ALA A 293 -5.84 -13.39 -21.71
N ARG A 294 -4.52 -13.43 -21.51
CA ARG A 294 -3.55 -13.58 -22.61
C ARG A 294 -3.80 -14.84 -23.43
N SER A 295 -3.95 -15.99 -22.75
CA SER A 295 -4.19 -17.26 -23.43
C SER A 295 -5.46 -17.22 -24.29
N LEU A 296 -6.49 -16.50 -23.84
CA LEU A 296 -7.75 -16.31 -24.57
C LEU A 296 -7.58 -15.36 -25.78
N CYS A 297 -6.74 -14.32 -25.66
CA CYS A 297 -6.37 -13.47 -26.80
C CYS A 297 -5.57 -14.24 -27.86
N ASP A 298 -4.66 -15.11 -27.44
CA ASP A 298 -3.89 -15.97 -28.35
C ASP A 298 -4.81 -16.96 -29.09
N GLU A 299 -5.76 -17.59 -28.37
CA GLU A 299 -6.80 -18.45 -28.98
C GLU A 299 -7.68 -17.67 -29.99
N ALA A 300 -8.09 -16.44 -29.64
CA ALA A 300 -8.86 -15.58 -30.53
C ALA A 300 -8.06 -15.22 -31.81
N ASN A 301 -6.76 -15.00 -31.69
CA ASN A 301 -5.87 -14.75 -32.83
C ASN A 301 -5.75 -15.96 -33.76
N GLU A 302 -5.60 -17.18 -33.21
CA GLU A 302 -5.56 -18.42 -34.02
C GLU A 302 -6.89 -18.65 -34.76
N LYS A 303 -8.02 -18.38 -34.10
CA LYS A 303 -9.34 -18.43 -34.73
C LYS A 303 -9.51 -17.34 -35.80
N MET A 304 -8.89 -16.17 -35.65
CA MET A 304 -8.90 -15.13 -36.68
C MET A 304 -8.19 -15.57 -37.96
N ASP A 305 -7.06 -16.26 -37.84
CA ASP A 305 -6.36 -16.84 -39.00
C ASP A 305 -7.24 -17.88 -39.71
N SER A 306 -7.95 -18.70 -38.94
CA SER A 306 -8.91 -19.67 -39.48
C SER A 306 -10.07 -18.98 -40.20
N LEU A 307 -10.61 -17.89 -39.63
CA LEU A 307 -11.67 -17.09 -40.24
C LEU A 307 -11.21 -16.42 -41.55
N LYS A 308 -9.98 -15.93 -41.57
CA LYS A 308 -9.35 -15.34 -42.77
C LYS A 308 -9.27 -16.35 -43.91
N ASP A 309 -8.81 -17.57 -43.63
CA ASP A 309 -8.72 -18.63 -44.62
C ASP A 309 -10.10 -19.05 -45.16
N LEU A 310 -11.12 -19.08 -44.28
CA LEU A 310 -12.52 -19.31 -44.70
C LEU A 310 -13.00 -18.21 -45.65
N PHE A 311 -12.71 -16.94 -45.39
CA PHE A 311 -13.09 -15.84 -46.28
C PHE A 311 -12.36 -15.87 -47.61
N ARG A 312 -11.08 -16.25 -47.63
CA ARG A 312 -10.32 -16.44 -48.88
C ARG A 312 -10.89 -17.57 -49.72
N SER A 313 -11.26 -18.67 -49.08
CA SER A 313 -11.93 -19.81 -49.72
C SER A 313 -13.29 -19.41 -50.31
N LEU A 314 -14.13 -18.71 -49.52
CA LEU A 314 -15.42 -18.17 -49.98
C LEU A 314 -15.25 -17.17 -51.13
N GLY A 315 -14.28 -16.25 -51.02
CA GLY A 315 -13.97 -15.25 -52.03
C GLY A 315 -13.48 -15.86 -53.34
N GLY A 316 -12.63 -16.90 -53.28
CA GLY A 316 -12.16 -17.65 -54.44
C GLY A 316 -13.31 -18.34 -55.19
N LYS A 317 -14.17 -19.04 -54.46
CA LYS A 317 -15.38 -19.69 -55.03
C LYS A 317 -16.32 -18.66 -55.68
N PHE A 318 -16.46 -17.47 -55.09
CA PHE A 318 -17.25 -16.38 -55.66
C PHE A 318 -16.58 -15.74 -56.90
N TRP A 319 -15.25 -15.68 -56.93
CA TRP A 319 -14.50 -15.12 -58.07
C TRP A 319 -14.64 -16.00 -59.31
N ASP A 320 -14.51 -17.31 -59.14
CA ASP A 320 -14.67 -18.29 -60.21
C ASP A 320 -16.08 -18.25 -60.82
N ALA A 321 -17.09 -17.83 -60.07
CA ALA A 321 -18.46 -17.66 -60.55
C ALA A 321 -18.70 -16.35 -61.34
N ARG A 322 -17.82 -15.35 -61.22
CA ARG A 322 -18.02 -13.99 -61.78
C ARG A 322 -17.72 -13.90 -63.28
N GLU A 323 -16.77 -14.69 -63.79
CA GLU A 323 -16.43 -14.70 -65.22
C GLU A 323 -17.45 -15.47 -66.08
N VAL A 324 -18.41 -16.13 -65.45
CA VAL A 324 -19.35 -17.02 -66.10
C VAL A 324 -20.65 -16.26 -66.36
N LYS A 325 -20.90 -15.87 -67.63
CA LYS A 325 -22.26 -15.51 -68.11
C LYS A 325 -23.22 -16.55 -67.54
N VAL A 326 -24.39 -16.15 -67.01
CA VAL A 326 -25.40 -17.06 -66.40
C VAL A 326 -25.50 -18.36 -67.18
N SER A 327 -24.74 -19.36 -66.75
CA SER A 327 -24.60 -20.64 -67.45
C SER A 327 -24.90 -21.76 -66.47
N PRO A 328 -25.15 -22.98 -66.97
CA PRO A 328 -25.32 -24.16 -66.12
C PRO A 328 -24.15 -24.36 -65.13
N GLU A 329 -22.95 -23.92 -65.48
CA GLU A 329 -21.77 -23.95 -64.63
C GLU A 329 -21.86 -22.96 -63.46
N THR A 330 -22.37 -21.73 -63.66
CA THR A 330 -22.63 -20.77 -62.57
C THR A 330 -23.62 -21.34 -61.56
N TYR A 331 -24.67 -22.02 -62.04
CA TYR A 331 -25.65 -22.67 -61.16
C TYR A 331 -25.03 -23.84 -60.38
N LYS A 332 -24.19 -24.67 -61.01
CA LYS A 332 -23.45 -25.72 -60.30
C LYS A 332 -22.55 -25.15 -59.20
N LEU A 333 -21.88 -24.02 -59.47
CA LEU A 333 -21.07 -23.29 -58.49
C LEU A 333 -21.92 -22.74 -57.34
N LEU A 334 -23.03 -22.04 -57.62
CA LEU A 334 -23.94 -21.55 -56.58
C LEU A 334 -24.52 -22.69 -55.75
N ARG A 335 -24.96 -23.78 -56.38
CA ARG A 335 -25.46 -24.97 -55.70
C ARG A 335 -24.38 -25.66 -54.85
N SER A 336 -23.12 -25.62 -55.27
CA SER A 336 -22.02 -26.12 -54.45
C SER A 336 -21.83 -25.31 -53.17
N LEU A 337 -22.11 -24.01 -53.20
CA LEU A 337 -22.07 -23.13 -52.03
C LEU A 337 -23.27 -23.33 -51.09
N ASP A 338 -24.42 -23.82 -51.58
CA ASP A 338 -25.59 -24.14 -50.74
C ASP A 338 -25.37 -25.35 -49.84
N GLY A 339 -24.63 -26.34 -50.36
CA GLY A 339 -24.22 -27.53 -49.61
C GLY A 339 -22.93 -27.37 -48.81
N ASP A 340 -22.31 -26.20 -48.88
CA ASP A 340 -21.04 -25.89 -48.24
C ASP A 340 -21.28 -25.28 -46.87
N SER A 341 -20.74 -25.90 -45.83
CA SER A 341 -20.80 -25.38 -44.47
C SER A 341 -19.95 -24.12 -44.27
N SER A 342 -19.17 -23.66 -45.26
CA SER A 342 -18.24 -22.54 -45.14
C SER A 342 -18.85 -21.26 -44.51
N PHE A 343 -20.09 -20.90 -44.83
CA PHE A 343 -20.75 -19.74 -44.19
C PHE A 343 -21.10 -20.01 -42.72
N ASP A 344 -21.60 -21.21 -42.42
CA ASP A 344 -21.94 -21.64 -41.06
C ASP A 344 -20.67 -21.79 -40.20
N ASP A 345 -19.59 -22.31 -40.78
CA ASP A 345 -18.27 -22.44 -40.17
C ASP A 345 -17.65 -21.06 -39.90
N ALA A 346 -17.77 -20.10 -40.84
CA ALA A 346 -17.32 -18.72 -40.64
C ALA A 346 -18.11 -18.01 -39.53
N MET A 347 -19.45 -18.18 -39.50
CA MET A 347 -20.29 -17.64 -38.41
C MET A 347 -19.96 -18.29 -37.06
N SER A 348 -19.74 -19.61 -37.02
CA SER A 348 -19.34 -20.35 -35.82
C SER A 348 -17.98 -19.86 -35.30
N THR A 349 -17.01 -19.71 -36.20
CA THR A 349 -15.67 -19.19 -35.89
C THR A 349 -15.76 -17.76 -35.36
N THR A 350 -16.56 -16.90 -35.99
CA THR A 350 -16.81 -15.52 -35.54
C THR A 350 -17.34 -15.47 -34.12
N ARG A 351 -18.32 -16.33 -33.77
CA ARG A 351 -18.85 -16.43 -32.39
C ARG A 351 -17.79 -16.96 -31.42
N GLY A 352 -17.03 -17.97 -31.83
CA GLY A 352 -15.94 -18.51 -31.00
C GLY A 352 -14.84 -17.49 -30.69
N ILE A 353 -14.61 -16.50 -31.57
CA ILE A 353 -13.73 -15.37 -31.31
C ILE A 353 -14.40 -14.39 -30.34
N ASP A 354 -15.68 -14.04 -30.56
CA ASP A 354 -16.46 -13.14 -29.67
C ASP A 354 -16.46 -13.67 -28.22
N ASP A 355 -16.68 -14.98 -28.05
CA ASP A 355 -16.66 -15.67 -26.74
C ASP A 355 -15.27 -15.62 -26.08
N SER A 356 -14.19 -15.90 -26.82
CA SER A 356 -12.81 -15.83 -26.31
C SER A 356 -12.44 -14.40 -25.90
N VAL A 357 -12.83 -13.40 -26.70
CA VAL A 357 -12.60 -11.98 -26.39
C VAL A 357 -13.39 -11.54 -25.17
N GLU A 358 -14.67 -11.89 -25.06
CA GLU A 358 -15.49 -11.61 -23.88
C GLU A 358 -14.86 -12.20 -22.61
N ALA A 359 -14.48 -13.48 -22.68
CA ALA A 359 -13.83 -14.16 -21.54
C ALA A 359 -12.51 -13.47 -21.14
N ALA A 360 -11.71 -13.01 -22.10
CA ALA A 360 -10.47 -12.27 -21.83
C ALA A 360 -10.74 -10.93 -21.11
N ILE A 361 -11.76 -10.17 -21.55
CA ILE A 361 -12.18 -8.93 -20.89
C ILE A 361 -12.59 -9.22 -19.45
N GLN A 362 -13.43 -10.24 -19.23
CA GLN A 362 -13.93 -10.55 -17.89
C GLN A 362 -12.81 -10.93 -16.93
N GLN A 363 -11.80 -11.68 -17.41
CA GLN A 363 -10.61 -11.99 -16.62
C GLN A 363 -9.83 -10.72 -16.24
N MET A 364 -9.63 -9.79 -17.19
CA MET A 364 -8.92 -8.53 -16.93
C MET A 364 -9.70 -7.59 -16.01
N LYS A 365 -11.01 -7.46 -16.19
CA LYS A 365 -11.89 -6.72 -15.28
C LYS A 365 -11.81 -7.27 -13.87
N TYR A 366 -11.84 -8.59 -13.74
CA TYR A 366 -11.75 -9.23 -12.44
C TYR A 366 -10.38 -8.99 -11.78
N ALA A 367 -9.29 -9.07 -12.53
CA ALA A 367 -7.95 -8.68 -12.04
C ALA A 367 -7.91 -7.23 -11.57
N ALA A 368 -8.38 -6.31 -12.41
CA ALA A 368 -8.35 -4.88 -12.13
C ALA A 368 -9.21 -4.50 -10.93
N GLN A 369 -10.44 -5.04 -10.85
CA GLN A 369 -11.33 -4.78 -9.72
C GLN A 369 -10.70 -5.26 -8.40
N ARG A 370 -10.08 -6.45 -8.37
CA ARG A 370 -9.41 -6.95 -7.15
C ARG A 370 -8.25 -6.06 -6.73
N VAL A 371 -7.48 -5.54 -7.69
CA VAL A 371 -6.37 -4.64 -7.41
C VAL A 371 -6.84 -3.26 -6.97
N GLN A 372 -7.93 -2.76 -7.56
CA GLN A 372 -8.59 -1.53 -7.14
C GLN A 372 -9.18 -1.64 -5.72
N ASP A 373 -9.92 -2.70 -5.43
CA ASP A 373 -10.50 -2.96 -4.11
C ASP A 373 -9.41 -3.00 -3.03
N GLU A 374 -8.27 -3.62 -3.34
CA GLU A 374 -7.15 -3.71 -2.41
C GLU A 374 -6.41 -2.37 -2.29
N TYR A 375 -6.24 -1.64 -3.38
CA TYR A 375 -5.68 -0.28 -3.34
C TYR A 375 -6.54 0.64 -2.46
N ASP A 376 -7.86 0.58 -2.60
CA ASP A 376 -8.81 1.36 -1.81
C ASP A 376 -8.83 0.93 -0.33
N ALA A 377 -8.41 -0.31 -0.03
CA ALA A 377 -8.24 -0.82 1.32
C ALA A 377 -6.87 -0.44 1.94
N LEU A 378 -5.91 0.06 1.15
CA LEU A 378 -4.62 0.50 1.68
C LEU A 378 -4.82 1.73 2.59
N PRO A 379 -4.16 1.76 3.75
CA PRO A 379 -4.26 2.89 4.67
C PRO A 379 -3.70 4.16 4.03
N ASP A 380 -4.26 5.32 4.40
CA ASP A 380 -3.85 6.64 3.91
C ASP A 380 -2.34 6.89 4.01
N MET A 381 -1.66 6.30 4.99
CA MET A 381 -0.20 6.41 5.10
C MET A 381 0.54 5.92 3.84
N ILE A 382 -0.05 5.00 3.07
CA ILE A 382 0.51 4.41 1.86
C ILE A 382 0.04 5.21 0.62
N THR A 383 -1.24 5.57 0.58
CA THR A 383 -1.89 6.14 -0.61
C THR A 383 -1.81 7.66 -0.68
N ASP A 384 -1.57 8.35 0.44
CA ASP A 384 -1.47 9.81 0.47
C ASP A 384 -0.31 10.32 -0.39
N GLY A 385 -0.62 11.17 -1.36
CA GLY A 385 0.32 11.67 -2.37
C GLY A 385 0.42 10.79 -3.63
N ILE A 386 -0.18 9.59 -3.66
CA ILE A 386 -0.30 8.76 -4.85
C ILE A 386 -1.62 9.09 -5.52
N LYS A 387 -1.59 9.93 -6.56
CA LYS A 387 -2.77 10.19 -7.37
C LYS A 387 -2.93 9.09 -8.42
N ILE A 388 -4.05 8.38 -8.41
CA ILE A 388 -4.49 7.59 -9.56
C ILE A 388 -4.87 8.60 -10.66
N GLY A 389 -4.06 8.70 -11.72
CA GLY A 389 -4.31 9.61 -12.82
C GLY A 389 -3.29 9.52 -13.95
N ASP A 390 -3.54 10.30 -15.01
CA ASP A 390 -2.77 10.29 -16.27
C ASP A 390 -1.25 10.54 -16.09
N ASP A 391 -0.84 11.16 -14.98
CA ASP A 391 0.57 11.43 -14.66
C ASP A 391 1.39 10.14 -14.38
N LEU A 392 0.74 8.98 -14.25
CA LEU A 392 1.40 7.68 -14.04
C LEU A 392 1.70 6.93 -15.35
N ALA A 393 1.23 7.42 -16.49
CA ALA A 393 1.48 6.77 -17.76
C ALA A 393 2.94 6.98 -18.19
N ASP A 394 3.68 5.88 -18.35
CA ASP A 394 4.98 5.98 -19.00
C ASP A 394 4.81 6.25 -20.50
N ALA A 395 5.88 6.69 -21.17
CA ALA A 395 5.83 7.00 -22.60
C ALA A 395 5.32 5.82 -23.45
N GLY A 396 5.55 4.59 -22.98
CA GLY A 396 5.06 3.40 -23.65
C GLY A 396 3.56 3.22 -23.51
N ASP A 397 2.97 3.52 -22.36
CA ASP A 397 1.52 3.38 -22.13
C ASP A 397 0.71 4.37 -22.95
N GLU A 398 1.18 5.62 -23.03
CA GLU A 398 0.52 6.64 -23.86
C GLU A 398 0.58 6.29 -25.35
N GLU A 399 1.68 5.69 -25.82
CA GLU A 399 1.79 5.20 -27.20
C GLU A 399 0.74 4.11 -27.49
N ILE A 400 0.54 3.15 -26.57
CA ILE A 400 -0.49 2.13 -26.76
C ILE A 400 -1.89 2.74 -26.68
N LYS A 401 -2.18 3.60 -25.69
CA LYS A 401 -3.49 4.28 -25.61
C LYS A 401 -3.79 5.06 -26.89
N CYS A 402 -2.81 5.75 -27.45
CA CYS A 402 -2.95 6.48 -28.69
C CYS A 402 -3.22 5.54 -29.88
N THR A 403 -2.48 4.43 -29.96
CA THR A 403 -2.67 3.39 -30.98
C THR A 403 -4.06 2.77 -30.88
N ALA A 404 -4.48 2.40 -29.67
CA ALA A 404 -5.80 1.85 -29.38
C ALA A 404 -6.93 2.79 -29.80
N ARG A 405 -6.82 4.07 -29.48
CA ARG A 405 -7.81 5.08 -29.88
C ARG A 405 -7.86 5.26 -31.40
N GLY A 406 -6.71 5.33 -32.07
CA GLY A 406 -6.65 5.41 -33.53
C GLY A 406 -7.29 4.20 -34.22
N SER A 407 -7.01 2.99 -33.73
CA SER A 407 -7.59 1.75 -34.25
C SER A 407 -9.11 1.66 -33.99
N ALA A 408 -9.58 2.12 -32.82
CA ALA A 408 -10.99 2.14 -32.48
C ALA A 408 -11.82 3.04 -33.42
N GLU A 409 -11.31 4.23 -33.76
CA GLU A 409 -11.95 5.12 -34.74
C GLU A 409 -12.05 4.47 -36.13
N GLY A 410 -11.01 3.75 -36.54
CA GLY A 410 -10.99 2.99 -37.79
C GLY A 410 -12.03 1.86 -37.82
N LEU A 411 -12.14 1.07 -36.75
CA LEU A 411 -13.13 0.00 -36.64
C LEU A 411 -14.57 0.51 -36.64
N GLN A 412 -14.83 1.62 -35.96
CA GLN A 412 -16.19 2.17 -35.88
C GLN A 412 -16.77 2.49 -37.27
N LYS A 413 -15.91 2.95 -38.20
CA LYS A 413 -16.28 3.15 -39.60
C LYS A 413 -16.55 1.82 -40.31
N ASP A 414 -15.67 0.83 -40.15
CA ASP A 414 -15.84 -0.48 -40.78
C ASP A 414 -17.11 -1.22 -40.30
N ILE A 415 -17.46 -1.04 -39.02
CA ILE A 415 -18.72 -1.52 -38.43
C ILE A 415 -19.91 -0.93 -39.20
N GLN A 416 -19.95 0.40 -39.34
CA GLN A 416 -21.03 1.10 -40.05
C GLN A 416 -21.11 0.66 -41.52
N ASP A 417 -19.97 0.52 -42.20
CA ASP A 417 -19.89 0.08 -43.59
C ASP A 417 -20.43 -1.36 -43.77
N MET A 418 -20.15 -2.28 -42.82
CA MET A 418 -20.68 -3.64 -42.84
C MET A 418 -22.18 -3.69 -42.58
N GLU A 419 -22.68 -2.94 -41.60
CA GLU A 419 -24.10 -2.89 -41.29
C GLU A 419 -24.90 -2.31 -42.47
N ALA A 420 -24.41 -1.23 -43.09
CA ALA A 420 -25.01 -0.67 -44.30
C ALA A 420 -25.01 -1.67 -45.48
N SER A 421 -23.93 -2.44 -45.63
CA SER A 421 -23.82 -3.46 -46.67
C SER A 421 -24.77 -4.64 -46.42
N ALA A 422 -24.93 -5.07 -45.17
CA ALA A 422 -25.88 -6.11 -44.79
C ALA A 422 -27.32 -5.72 -45.15
N MET A 423 -27.75 -4.50 -44.79
CA MET A 423 -29.07 -3.97 -45.17
C MET A 423 -29.23 -3.91 -46.69
N THR A 424 -28.19 -3.45 -47.41
CA THR A 424 -28.23 -3.37 -48.87
C THR A 424 -28.40 -4.76 -49.51
N ILE A 425 -27.73 -5.79 -48.98
CA ILE A 425 -27.86 -7.17 -49.47
C ILE A 425 -29.28 -7.69 -49.30
N GLU A 426 -29.92 -7.37 -48.17
CA GLU A 426 -31.29 -7.77 -47.83
C GLU A 426 -32.33 -7.10 -48.72
N GLU A 427 -32.18 -5.79 -48.98
CA GLU A 427 -33.18 -4.97 -49.68
C GLU A 427 -33.02 -4.96 -51.21
N ALA A 428 -31.79 -5.08 -51.71
CA ALA A 428 -31.53 -4.90 -53.13
C ALA A 428 -32.08 -6.04 -54.00
N ASN A 429 -32.03 -5.88 -55.33
CA ASN A 429 -32.30 -6.97 -56.27
C ASN A 429 -31.12 -7.96 -56.31
N ILE A 430 -31.30 -9.13 -56.93
CA ILE A 430 -30.32 -10.22 -56.88
C ILE A 430 -28.94 -9.78 -57.39
N LEU A 431 -28.90 -9.11 -58.54
CA LEU A 431 -27.64 -8.68 -59.16
C LEU A 431 -26.88 -7.70 -58.27
N GLU A 432 -27.58 -6.73 -57.69
CA GLU A 432 -26.98 -5.72 -56.83
C GLU A 432 -26.53 -6.34 -55.49
N SER A 433 -27.35 -7.20 -54.87
CA SER A 433 -26.94 -7.97 -53.69
C SER A 433 -25.66 -8.77 -53.96
N THR A 434 -25.56 -9.46 -55.11
CA THR A 434 -24.36 -10.24 -55.46
C THR A 434 -23.12 -9.36 -55.65
N LYS A 435 -23.25 -8.16 -56.24
CA LYS A 435 -22.14 -7.20 -56.35
C LYS A 435 -21.66 -6.73 -54.99
N VAL A 436 -22.58 -6.39 -54.09
CA VAL A 436 -22.26 -5.97 -52.73
C VAL A 436 -21.62 -7.13 -51.95
N MET A 437 -22.18 -8.34 -52.02
CA MET A 437 -21.59 -9.55 -51.42
C MET A 437 -20.15 -9.75 -51.88
N HIS A 438 -19.89 -9.65 -53.19
CA HIS A 438 -18.56 -9.81 -53.74
C HIS A 438 -17.58 -8.73 -53.25
N LYS A 439 -18.00 -7.47 -53.26
CA LYS A 439 -17.21 -6.34 -52.76
C LYS A 439 -16.85 -6.55 -51.29
N GLU A 440 -17.82 -6.93 -50.47
CA GLU A 440 -17.61 -7.10 -49.04
C GLU A 440 -16.82 -8.35 -48.68
N LEU A 441 -16.99 -9.48 -49.38
CA LEU A 441 -16.12 -10.65 -49.22
C LEU A 441 -14.66 -10.31 -49.52
N LYS A 442 -14.41 -9.46 -50.52
CA LYS A 442 -13.06 -8.98 -50.84
C LYS A 442 -12.50 -8.07 -49.74
N ALA A 443 -13.33 -7.19 -49.17
CA ALA A 443 -12.93 -6.29 -48.09
C ALA A 443 -12.81 -6.99 -46.73
N MET A 444 -13.33 -8.20 -46.59
CA MET A 444 -13.35 -8.93 -45.32
C MET A 444 -11.94 -9.34 -44.84
N ASP A 445 -11.01 -9.63 -45.76
CA ASP A 445 -9.61 -9.92 -45.43
C ASP A 445 -8.98 -8.75 -44.65
N ASP A 446 -9.20 -7.52 -45.13
CA ASP A 446 -8.70 -6.29 -44.50
C ASP A 446 -9.36 -6.03 -43.14
N LYS A 447 -10.66 -6.28 -43.02
CA LYS A 447 -11.41 -6.08 -41.75
C LYS A 447 -11.01 -7.10 -40.69
N VAL A 448 -10.78 -8.36 -41.09
CA VAL A 448 -10.24 -9.40 -40.20
C VAL A 448 -8.83 -9.05 -39.74
N GLU A 449 -7.98 -8.52 -40.63
CA GLU A 449 -6.65 -8.08 -40.23
C GLU A 449 -6.66 -6.93 -39.23
N LYS A 450 -7.54 -5.94 -39.39
CA LYS A 450 -7.69 -4.89 -38.36
C LYS A 450 -8.12 -5.44 -37.00
N CYS A 451 -9.00 -6.45 -36.99
CA CYS A 451 -9.37 -7.18 -35.77
C CYS A 451 -8.14 -7.85 -35.14
N LYS A 452 -7.29 -8.48 -35.95
CA LYS A 452 -6.07 -9.14 -35.52
C LYS A 452 -5.03 -8.15 -34.98
N GLU A 453 -4.87 -7.00 -35.63
CA GLU A 453 -4.04 -5.89 -35.14
C GLU A 453 -4.51 -5.44 -33.75
N MET A 454 -5.82 -5.30 -33.53
CA MET A 454 -6.36 -4.94 -32.21
C MET A 454 -6.26 -6.04 -31.17
N LEU A 455 -6.41 -7.32 -31.55
CA LEU A 455 -6.12 -8.45 -30.66
C LEU A 455 -4.64 -8.48 -30.27
N THR A 456 -3.72 -8.14 -31.18
CA THR A 456 -2.29 -8.02 -30.89
C THR A 456 -2.05 -6.92 -29.84
N VAL A 457 -2.75 -5.78 -29.97
CA VAL A 457 -2.72 -4.73 -28.95
C VAL A 457 -3.24 -5.25 -27.59
N CYS A 458 -4.33 -6.03 -27.56
CA CYS A 458 -4.80 -6.70 -26.33
C CYS A 458 -3.74 -7.64 -25.73
N THR A 459 -3.08 -8.45 -26.56
CA THR A 459 -2.01 -9.34 -26.11
C THR A 459 -0.85 -8.54 -25.50
N ASP A 460 -0.42 -7.45 -26.14
CA ASP A 460 0.62 -6.55 -25.62
C ASP A 460 0.20 -5.92 -24.27
N PHE A 461 -1.08 -5.56 -24.11
CA PHE A 461 -1.63 -5.07 -22.84
C PHE A 461 -1.53 -6.12 -21.74
N THR A 462 -1.92 -7.36 -22.02
CA THR A 462 -1.83 -8.45 -21.03
C THR A 462 -0.38 -8.76 -20.67
N GLU A 463 0.55 -8.68 -21.61
CA GLU A 463 1.98 -8.88 -21.34
C GLU A 463 2.58 -7.75 -20.49
N ARG A 464 2.20 -6.49 -20.76
CA ARG A 464 2.62 -5.37 -19.91
C ARG A 464 2.00 -5.43 -18.52
N SER A 465 0.74 -5.84 -18.42
CA SER A 465 0.06 -6.09 -17.14
C SER A 465 0.79 -7.16 -16.34
N LYS A 466 1.16 -8.26 -17.00
CA LYS A 466 1.97 -9.33 -16.41
C LYS A 466 3.33 -8.81 -15.97
N SER A 467 4.03 -8.07 -16.81
CA SER A 467 5.33 -7.48 -16.47
C SER A 467 5.25 -6.51 -15.30
N ALA A 468 4.19 -5.71 -15.22
CA ALA A 468 3.92 -4.83 -14.09
C ALA A 468 3.70 -5.63 -12.80
N ILE A 469 2.94 -6.74 -12.85
CA ILE A 469 2.77 -7.65 -11.72
C ILE A 469 4.08 -8.34 -11.35
N ASP A 470 4.81 -8.92 -12.29
CA ASP A 470 6.10 -9.59 -12.02
C ASP A 470 7.10 -8.61 -11.40
N SER A 471 7.12 -7.36 -11.87
CA SER A 471 7.94 -6.29 -11.29
C SER A 471 7.48 -5.88 -9.90
N PHE A 472 6.16 -5.91 -9.64
CA PHE A 472 5.58 -5.72 -8.32
C PHE A 472 5.89 -6.89 -7.39
N LEU A 473 5.99 -8.12 -7.87
CA LEU A 473 6.33 -9.28 -7.05
C LEU A 473 7.84 -9.43 -6.80
N GLY A 474 8.65 -8.59 -7.45
CA GLY A 474 10.09 -8.49 -7.27
C GLY A 474 10.50 -7.95 -5.89
N GLN A 475 11.77 -7.55 -5.77
CA GLN A 475 12.28 -6.90 -4.57
C GLN A 475 11.80 -5.45 -4.49
N TRP A 476 11.37 -5.03 -3.30
CA TRP A 476 10.92 -3.68 -3.03
C TRP A 476 12.00 -2.95 -2.26
N SER A 477 12.04 -1.63 -2.41
CA SER A 477 12.62 -0.72 -1.43
C SER A 477 11.56 0.29 -1.02
N LEU A 478 11.74 1.06 0.05
CA LEU A 478 10.77 2.09 0.43
C LEU A 478 10.68 3.17 -0.66
N GLU A 479 11.82 3.53 -1.25
CA GLU A 479 11.91 4.45 -2.39
C GLU A 479 11.12 3.94 -3.60
N THR A 480 11.15 2.62 -3.85
CA THR A 480 10.41 2.01 -4.95
C THR A 480 8.99 1.59 -4.56
N ALA A 481 8.64 1.51 -3.28
CA ALA A 481 7.31 1.06 -2.83
C ALA A 481 6.21 1.94 -3.42
N VAL A 482 6.41 3.26 -3.43
CA VAL A 482 5.51 4.20 -4.11
C VAL A 482 5.39 3.85 -5.60
N THR A 483 6.52 3.61 -6.28
CA THR A 483 6.52 3.18 -7.69
C THR A 483 5.81 1.84 -7.90
N GLN A 484 5.93 0.90 -6.96
CA GLN A 484 5.26 -0.39 -7.02
C GLN A 484 3.75 -0.24 -6.83
N ILE A 485 3.31 0.57 -5.87
CA ILE A 485 1.90 0.90 -5.67
C ILE A 485 1.33 1.61 -6.91
N GLN A 486 2.09 2.51 -7.53
CA GLN A 486 1.71 3.11 -8.81
C GLN A 486 1.52 2.07 -9.92
N LYS A 487 2.27 0.96 -9.92
CA LYS A 487 2.04 -0.15 -10.86
C LYS A 487 0.72 -0.89 -10.61
N MET A 488 0.22 -0.95 -9.38
CA MET A 488 -1.14 -1.44 -9.10
C MET A 488 -2.17 -0.55 -9.79
N CYS A 489 -2.05 0.78 -9.65
CA CYS A 489 -2.93 1.74 -10.32
C CYS A 489 -2.83 1.63 -11.85
N LYS A 490 -1.61 1.42 -12.37
CA LYS A 490 -1.37 1.21 -13.80
C LYS A 490 -2.15 0.01 -14.32
N LEU A 491 -2.16 -1.12 -13.61
CA LEU A 491 -2.94 -2.30 -14.01
C LEU A 491 -4.44 -1.98 -14.17
N VAL A 492 -5.01 -1.19 -13.25
CA VAL A 492 -6.41 -0.75 -13.34
C VAL A 492 -6.62 0.07 -14.61
N SER A 493 -5.78 1.07 -14.88
CA SER A 493 -5.89 1.90 -16.09
C SER A 493 -5.73 1.10 -17.40
N LEU A 494 -4.83 0.09 -17.42
CA LEU A 494 -4.63 -0.75 -18.61
C LEU A 494 -5.87 -1.63 -18.88
N SER A 495 -6.59 -2.04 -17.83
CA SER A 495 -7.80 -2.85 -17.98
C SER A 495 -8.96 -2.09 -18.65
N GLU A 496 -9.11 -0.80 -18.34
CA GLU A 496 -10.14 0.06 -18.95
C GLU A 496 -9.90 0.23 -20.46
N VAL A 497 -8.62 0.39 -20.84
CA VAL A 497 -8.24 0.50 -22.25
C VAL A 497 -8.48 -0.82 -22.98
N MET A 498 -8.13 -1.95 -22.37
CA MET A 498 -8.40 -3.27 -22.93
C MET A 498 -9.91 -3.54 -23.09
N GLU A 499 -10.73 -3.12 -22.12
CA GLU A 499 -12.20 -3.21 -22.23
C GLU A 499 -12.71 -2.46 -23.46
N GLU A 500 -12.27 -1.22 -23.69
CA GLU A 500 -12.73 -0.43 -24.83
C GLU A 500 -12.31 -1.06 -26.16
N ILE A 501 -11.06 -1.51 -26.29
CA ILE A 501 -10.56 -2.20 -27.50
C ILE A 501 -11.37 -3.46 -27.79
N ALA A 502 -11.55 -4.27 -26.76
CA ALA A 502 -12.22 -5.55 -26.90
C ALA A 502 -13.71 -5.36 -27.22
N ARG A 503 -14.37 -4.33 -26.66
CA ARG A 503 -15.73 -3.93 -27.06
C ARG A 503 -15.82 -3.59 -28.55
N GLN A 504 -14.81 -2.91 -29.11
CA GLN A 504 -14.77 -2.58 -30.54
C GLN A 504 -14.59 -3.83 -31.40
N ILE A 505 -13.70 -4.76 -31.01
CA ILE A 505 -13.51 -6.06 -31.68
C ILE A 505 -14.85 -6.83 -31.71
N GLN A 506 -15.53 -6.94 -30.58
CA GLN A 506 -16.82 -7.63 -30.49
C GLN A 506 -17.90 -6.99 -31.38
N GLN A 507 -17.96 -5.65 -31.44
CA GLN A 507 -18.88 -4.95 -32.32
C GLN A 507 -18.59 -5.24 -33.80
N LEU A 508 -17.31 -5.28 -34.19
CA LEU A 508 -16.90 -5.66 -35.55
C LEU A 508 -17.30 -7.11 -35.86
N LEU A 509 -17.04 -8.04 -34.94
CA LEU A 509 -17.40 -9.46 -35.10
C LEU A 509 -18.91 -9.66 -35.25
N ARG A 510 -19.71 -8.93 -34.46
CA ARG A 510 -21.18 -8.96 -34.59
C ARG A 510 -21.63 -8.42 -35.94
N ALA A 511 -21.02 -7.35 -36.43
CA ALA A 511 -21.32 -6.80 -37.75
C ALA A 511 -20.92 -7.78 -38.88
N MET A 512 -19.76 -8.44 -38.77
CA MET A 512 -19.35 -9.52 -39.69
C MET A 512 -20.36 -10.69 -39.67
N GLY A 513 -20.79 -11.13 -38.49
CA GLY A 513 -21.77 -12.19 -38.34
C GLY A 513 -23.13 -11.85 -38.95
N LYS A 514 -23.62 -10.62 -38.76
CA LYS A 514 -24.83 -10.12 -39.42
C LYS A 514 -24.69 -10.13 -40.94
N LEU A 515 -23.58 -9.60 -41.44
CA LEU A 515 -23.29 -9.56 -42.87
C LEU A 515 -23.24 -10.97 -43.47
N LEU A 516 -22.54 -11.92 -42.83
CA LEU A 516 -22.50 -13.32 -43.27
C LEU A 516 -23.88 -13.98 -43.28
N SER A 517 -24.71 -13.69 -42.28
CA SER A 517 -26.08 -14.18 -42.21
C SER A 517 -26.92 -13.65 -43.37
N ALA A 518 -26.83 -12.35 -43.67
CA ALA A 518 -27.49 -11.73 -44.81
C ALA A 518 -27.01 -12.32 -46.15
N MET A 519 -25.70 -12.52 -46.30
CA MET A 519 -25.09 -13.17 -47.46
C MET A 519 -25.63 -14.60 -47.67
N SER A 520 -25.63 -15.41 -46.62
CA SER A 520 -26.09 -16.80 -46.65
C SER A 520 -27.58 -16.89 -46.97
N ALA A 521 -28.42 -16.09 -46.30
CA ALA A 521 -29.85 -16.03 -46.55
C ALA A 521 -30.15 -15.60 -47.99
N ARG A 522 -29.42 -14.60 -48.49
CA ARG A 522 -29.59 -14.12 -49.86
C ARG A 522 -29.15 -15.14 -50.88
N LEU A 523 -28.02 -15.82 -50.67
CA LEU A 523 -27.54 -16.88 -51.54
C LEU A 523 -28.57 -18.02 -51.66
N LYS A 524 -29.12 -18.48 -50.52
CA LYS A 524 -30.19 -19.48 -50.49
C LYS A 524 -31.42 -19.03 -51.28
N ALA A 525 -31.84 -17.78 -51.12
CA ALA A 525 -32.97 -17.22 -51.88
C ALA A 525 -32.71 -17.17 -53.40
N VAL A 526 -31.47 -16.83 -53.81
CA VAL A 526 -31.07 -16.86 -55.22
C VAL A 526 -31.12 -18.28 -55.77
N ILE A 527 -30.61 -19.25 -55.02
CA ILE A 527 -30.53 -20.65 -55.45
C ILE A 527 -31.92 -21.26 -55.60
N GLU A 528 -32.81 -21.05 -54.63
CA GLU A 528 -34.20 -21.50 -54.73
C GLU A 528 -34.93 -20.84 -55.92
N ARG A 529 -34.67 -19.55 -56.18
CA ARG A 529 -35.23 -18.88 -57.36
C ARG A 529 -34.68 -19.46 -58.66
N VAL A 530 -33.38 -19.69 -58.79
CA VAL A 530 -32.79 -20.29 -60.00
C VAL A 530 -33.30 -21.72 -60.18
N LYS A 531 -33.40 -22.50 -59.11
CA LYS A 531 -33.97 -23.85 -59.12
C LYS A 531 -35.41 -23.85 -59.63
N SER A 532 -36.26 -22.96 -59.12
CA SER A 532 -37.64 -22.83 -59.64
C SER A 532 -37.70 -22.48 -61.13
N VAL A 533 -36.80 -21.64 -61.64
CA VAL A 533 -36.72 -21.30 -63.07
C VAL A 533 -36.24 -22.50 -63.89
N MET A 534 -35.26 -23.27 -63.40
CA MET A 534 -34.74 -24.46 -64.07
C MET A 534 -35.72 -25.63 -64.07
N ASP A 535 -36.46 -25.84 -62.98
CA ASP A 535 -37.51 -26.86 -62.89
C ASP A 535 -38.68 -26.56 -63.85
N ILE A 536 -38.90 -25.29 -64.20
CA ILE A 536 -39.82 -24.87 -65.28
C ILE A 536 -39.21 -25.13 -66.67
N GLY A 537 -37.88 -25.03 -66.79
CA GLY A 537 -37.12 -25.23 -68.03
C GLY A 537 -37.07 -26.68 -68.56
N GLU A 538 -37.19 -27.70 -67.70
CA GLU A 538 -37.32 -29.10 -68.16
C GLU A 538 -38.60 -29.38 -68.96
N VAL A 539 -39.56 -28.44 -69.00
CA VAL A 539 -40.80 -28.56 -69.79
C VAL A 539 -40.72 -27.82 -71.14
N VAL A 540 -39.72 -26.96 -71.39
CA VAL A 540 -39.77 -26.06 -72.55
C VAL A 540 -38.39 -25.75 -73.15
N ASP A 541 -37.97 -26.54 -74.16
CA ASP A 541 -36.83 -26.23 -75.07
C ASP A 541 -36.99 -24.86 -75.79
N SER A 542 -38.19 -24.25 -75.77
CA SER A 542 -38.48 -22.92 -76.32
C SER A 542 -38.39 -21.75 -75.31
N ALA A 543 -38.08 -21.99 -74.04
CA ALA A 543 -37.93 -20.94 -73.02
C ALA A 543 -36.49 -20.38 -72.97
N THR A 544 -35.56 -21.07 -73.60
CA THR A 544 -34.16 -20.65 -73.78
C THR A 544 -34.08 -19.27 -74.44
N ASP A 545 -34.91 -19.00 -75.45
CA ASP A 545 -34.95 -17.69 -76.12
C ASP A 545 -35.57 -16.60 -75.24
N PHE A 546 -36.55 -16.92 -74.39
CA PHE A 546 -37.22 -15.93 -73.52
C PHE A 546 -36.36 -15.54 -72.32
N VAL A 547 -35.70 -16.52 -71.69
CA VAL A 547 -34.74 -16.28 -70.60
C VAL A 547 -33.49 -15.59 -71.14
N GLN A 548 -33.06 -15.90 -72.35
CA GLN A 548 -31.95 -15.23 -73.00
C GLN A 548 -32.31 -13.79 -73.42
N ASP A 549 -33.55 -13.50 -73.81
CA ASP A 549 -34.03 -12.12 -74.05
C ASP A 549 -34.23 -11.30 -72.76
N GLU A 550 -34.77 -11.87 -71.67
CA GLU A 550 -34.89 -11.15 -70.39
C GLU A 550 -33.52 -10.93 -69.73
N ILE A 551 -32.61 -11.90 -69.83
CA ILE A 551 -31.22 -11.77 -69.37
C ILE A 551 -30.45 -10.81 -70.27
N SER A 552 -30.61 -10.87 -71.60
CA SER A 552 -29.94 -9.92 -72.51
C SER A 552 -30.46 -8.50 -72.30
N ASN A 553 -31.77 -8.30 -72.09
CA ASN A 553 -32.33 -6.98 -71.75
C ASN A 553 -31.85 -6.48 -70.37
N ALA A 554 -31.67 -7.37 -69.39
CA ALA A 554 -31.08 -7.01 -68.10
C ALA A 554 -29.58 -6.70 -68.20
N VAL A 555 -28.84 -7.42 -69.04
CA VAL A 555 -27.41 -7.22 -69.32
C VAL A 555 -27.17 -5.95 -70.14
N ASP A 556 -28.03 -5.64 -71.10
CA ASP A 556 -27.97 -4.42 -71.90
C ASP A 556 -28.35 -3.20 -71.04
N SER A 557 -29.36 -3.32 -70.17
CA SER A 557 -29.71 -2.26 -69.20
C SER A 557 -28.59 -2.04 -68.16
N ALA A 558 -27.90 -3.10 -67.73
CA ALA A 558 -26.72 -3.01 -66.88
C ALA A 558 -25.48 -2.45 -67.63
N GLY A 559 -25.32 -2.75 -68.92
CA GLY A 559 -24.28 -2.22 -69.79
C GLY A 559 -24.45 -0.73 -70.06
N ASP A 560 -25.69 -0.28 -70.26
CA ASP A 560 -26.03 1.13 -70.47
C ASP A 560 -25.88 1.97 -69.17
N PHE A 561 -26.13 1.35 -68.01
CA PHE A 561 -25.84 1.93 -66.70
C PHE A 561 -24.33 2.05 -66.46
N MET A 562 -23.55 1.00 -66.73
CA MET A 562 -22.08 1.03 -66.63
C MET A 562 -21.46 2.04 -67.61
N GLY A 563 -21.98 2.14 -68.83
CA GLY A 563 -21.56 3.14 -69.81
C GLY A 563 -21.80 4.59 -69.37
N LYS A 564 -22.86 4.85 -68.60
CA LYS A 564 -23.16 6.17 -68.02
C LYS A 564 -22.30 6.51 -66.79
N VAL A 565 -22.00 5.51 -65.95
CA VAL A 565 -21.11 5.69 -64.79
C VAL A 565 -19.67 5.96 -65.23
N PHE A 566 -19.17 5.28 -66.27
CA PHE A 566 -17.83 5.51 -66.81
C PHE A 566 -17.71 6.78 -67.68
N ARG A 567 -18.79 7.31 -68.27
CA ARG A 567 -18.76 8.61 -68.95
C ARG A 567 -18.81 9.80 -67.99
N ARG A 568 -19.45 9.68 -66.82
CA ARG A 568 -19.49 10.76 -65.82
C ARG A 568 -18.18 10.95 -65.05
N GLY A 569 -17.35 9.91 -64.91
CA GLY A 569 -16.04 10.02 -64.26
C GLY A 569 -14.92 10.60 -65.13
N LYS A 570 -15.22 11.09 -66.34
CA LYS A 570 -14.21 11.61 -67.28
C LYS A 570 -14.35 13.11 -67.59
N ASP A 571 -15.41 13.75 -67.07
CA ASP A 571 -15.71 15.18 -67.29
C ASP A 571 -15.56 16.04 -66.01
N ASP A 572 -15.14 15.46 -64.88
CA ASP A 572 -14.88 16.16 -63.61
C ASP A 572 -13.40 15.97 -63.15
N ASP A 573 -12.47 16.19 -64.07
CA ASP A 573 -11.04 16.49 -63.80
C ASP A 573 -10.72 17.91 -64.30
#